data_AF-A0A949D510-F1
#
_entry.id   AF-A0A949D510-F1
#
_cell.length_a   1.000
_cell.length_b   1.000
_cell.length_c   1.000
_cell.angle_alpha   90.00
_cell.angle_beta   90.00
_cell.angle_gamma   90.00
#
_symmetry.space_group_name_H-M   'P 1'
#
loop_
_entity.id
_entity.type
_entity.pdbx_description
1 polymer ?
#
loop_
_entity_poly.entity_id
_entity_poly.type
_entity_poly.pdbx_seq_one_letter_code
_entity_poly.pdbx_strand_id
1 'polypeptide(L)'
;MQVSATELLGLVAGLFGTFASAPQAIKIIRTRQARDVSLTMFLMALTGSVLWGLYGWLEQAPSIMFWNGVAVVMFTAIIWLKLHHSEPES
;
A
#
# COMPACT_ATOMS: atom_id res chain seq x y z
N MET A 1 25.88 2.62 5.56
CA MET A 1 24.82 1.99 6.35
C MET A 1 25.05 0.48 6.31
N GLN A 2 25.48 -0.16 7.41
CA GLN A 2 25.52 -1.62 7.47
C GLN A 2 24.08 -2.12 7.59
N VAL A 3 23.66 -3.02 6.70
CA VAL A 3 22.32 -3.63 6.78
C VAL A 3 22.37 -4.66 7.92
N SER A 4 21.66 -4.37 9.02
CA SER A 4 21.54 -5.30 10.14
C SER A 4 20.62 -6.48 9.78
N ALA A 5 20.71 -7.58 10.53
CA ALA A 5 19.78 -8.70 10.36
C ALA A 5 18.31 -8.27 10.49
N THR A 6 18.03 -7.30 11.38
CA THR A 6 16.70 -6.68 11.55
C THR A 6 16.25 -5.95 10.29
N GLU A 7 17.12 -5.16 9.66
CA GLU A 7 16.79 -4.47 8.40
C GLU A 7 16.56 -5.45 7.25
N LEU A 8 17.34 -6.53 7.17
CA LEU A 8 17.12 -7.57 6.17
C LEU A 8 15.75 -8.24 6.37
N LEU A 9 15.38 -8.56 7.61
CA LEU A 9 14.06 -9.10 7.94
C LEU A 9 12.96 -8.10 7.59
N GLY A 10 13.14 -6.81 7.91
CA GLY A 10 12.20 -5.75 7.55
C GLY A 10 12.01 -5.61 6.04
N LEU A 11 13.09 -5.75 5.27
CA LEU A 11 13.03 -5.75 3.81
C LEU A 11 12.23 -6.93 3.27
N VAL A 12 12.47 -8.14 3.78
CA VAL A 12 11.73 -9.35 3.35
C VAL A 12 10.27 -9.28 3.81
N ALA A 13 10.00 -8.88 5.05
CA ALA A 13 8.66 -8.76 5.58
C ALA A 13 7.81 -7.75 4.78
N GLY A 14 8.39 -6.58 4.48
CA GLY A 14 7.71 -5.56 3.70
C GLY A 14 7.46 -5.95 2.24
N LEU A 15 8.28 -6.84 1.66
CA LEU A 15 7.98 -7.44 0.35
C LEU A 15 6.65 -8.19 0.40
N PHE A 16 6.49 -9.12 1.35
CA PHE A 16 5.24 -9.88 1.46
C PHE A 16 4.06 -8.98 1.84
N GLY A 17 4.23 -8.05 2.78
CA GLY A 17 3.18 -7.14 3.21
C GLY A 17 2.67 -6.22 2.10
N THR A 18 3.59 -5.63 1.33
CA THR A 18 3.22 -4.72 0.24
C THR A 18 2.64 -5.48 -0.94
N PHE A 19 3.28 -6.56 -1.37
CA PHE A 19 2.80 -7.32 -2.53
C PHE A 19 1.54 -8.14 -2.25
N ALA A 20 1.17 -8.40 -1.00
CA ALA A 20 -0.13 -9.00 -0.66
C ALA A 20 -1.32 -8.19 -1.20
N SER A 21 -1.18 -6.88 -1.34
CA SER A 21 -2.26 -6.01 -1.85
C SER A 21 -2.22 -5.82 -3.37
N ALA A 22 -1.13 -6.20 -4.05
CA ALA A 22 -0.98 -6.05 -5.50
C ALA A 22 -2.00 -6.86 -6.33
N PRO A 23 -2.36 -8.11 -5.97
CA PRO A 23 -3.40 -8.87 -6.68
C PRO A 23 -4.74 -8.15 -6.74
N GLN A 24 -5.10 -7.40 -5.69
CA GLN A 24 -6.35 -6.63 -5.65
C GLN A 24 -6.34 -5.49 -6.67
N ALA A 25 -5.21 -4.78 -6.82
CA ALA A 25 -5.05 -3.76 -7.85
C ALA A 25 -5.15 -4.37 -9.26
N ILE A 26 -4.46 -5.48 -9.51
CA ILE A 26 -4.48 -6.19 -10.79
C ILE A 26 -5.90 -6.66 -11.12
N LYS A 27 -6.65 -7.16 -10.13
CA LYS A 27 -8.04 -7.58 -10.31
C LYS A 27 -8.90 -6.41 -10.77
N ILE A 28 -8.82 -5.24 -10.12
CA ILE A 28 -9.60 -4.05 -10.51
C ILE A 28 -9.27 -3.61 -11.94
N ILE A 29 -7.98 -3.57 -12.30
CA ILE A 29 -7.53 -3.20 -13.66
C ILE A 29 -8.10 -4.18 -14.71
N ARG A 30 -8.08 -5.48 -14.43
CA ARG A 30 -8.52 -6.52 -15.37
C ARG A 30 -10.05 -6.60 -15.49
N THR A 31 -10.77 -6.55 -14.39
CA THR A 31 -12.24 -6.71 -14.40
C THR A 31 -12.97 -5.42 -14.70
N ARG A 32 -12.32 -4.26 -14.50
CA ARG A 32 -12.96 -2.92 -14.49
C ARG A 32 -14.16 -2.85 -13.54
N GLN A 33 -14.24 -3.75 -12.57
CA GLN A 33 -15.30 -3.80 -11.58
C GLN A 33 -14.68 -3.55 -10.22
N ALA A 34 -14.96 -2.37 -9.68
CA ALA A 34 -14.47 -1.97 -8.37
C ALA A 34 -15.58 -1.90 -7.30
N ARG A 35 -16.84 -2.22 -7.65
CA ARG A 35 -18.02 -2.04 -6.77
C ARG A 35 -17.82 -2.63 -5.38
N ASP A 36 -17.38 -3.88 -5.31
CA ASP A 36 -17.21 -4.61 -4.03
C ASP A 36 -15.93 -4.24 -3.27
N VAL A 37 -15.10 -3.34 -3.83
CA VAL A 37 -13.87 -2.88 -3.19
C VAL A 37 -14.19 -1.73 -2.24
N SER A 38 -13.91 -1.94 -0.96
CA SER A 38 -14.11 -0.92 0.08
C SER A 38 -13.16 0.26 -0.10
N LEU A 39 -13.71 1.42 -0.46
CA LEU A 39 -12.94 2.67 -0.55
C LEU A 39 -12.35 3.05 0.83
N THR A 40 -13.14 2.91 1.90
CA THR A 40 -12.74 3.20 3.27
C THR A 40 -11.52 2.40 3.69
N MET A 41 -11.46 1.11 3.35
CA MET A 41 -10.31 0.26 3.66
C MET A 41 -9.02 0.82 3.05
N PHE A 42 -9.06 1.22 1.78
CA PHE A 42 -7.87 1.74 1.11
C PHE A 42 -7.49 3.15 1.57
N LEU A 43 -8.46 3.99 1.96
CA LEU A 43 -8.17 5.30 2.58
C LEU A 43 -7.49 5.15 3.95
N MET A 44 -7.97 4.22 4.78
CA MET A 44 -7.34 3.89 6.05
C MET A 44 -5.93 3.32 5.85
N ALA A 45 -5.77 2.41 4.88
CA ALA A 45 -4.47 1.83 4.54
C ALA A 45 -3.48 2.90 4.04
N LEU A 46 -3.91 3.80 3.15
CA LEU A 46 -3.11 4.92 2.67
C LEU A 46 -2.66 5.82 3.82
N THR A 47 -3.59 6.22 4.67
CA THR A 47 -3.29 7.07 5.84
C THR A 47 -2.32 6.38 6.78
N GLY A 48 -2.58 5.10 7.09
CA GLY A 48 -1.70 4.28 7.91
C GLY A 48 -0.29 4.16 7.32
N SER A 49 -0.16 3.94 6.01
CA SER A 49 1.15 3.86 5.36
C SER A 49 1.90 5.20 5.38
N VAL A 50 1.22 6.34 5.21
CA VAL A 50 1.87 7.65 5.40
C VAL A 50 2.40 7.79 6.82
N LEU A 51 1.59 7.45 7.83
CA LEU A 51 2.00 7.53 9.24
C LEU A 51 3.16 6.57 9.57
N TRP A 52 3.13 5.34 9.07
CA TRP A 52 4.22 4.38 9.25
C TRP A 52 5.49 4.78 8.52
N GLY A 53 5.39 5.40 7.34
CA GLY A 53 6.54 5.96 6.63
C GLY A 53 7.21 7.08 7.43
N LEU A 54 6.43 7.99 7.99
CA LEU A 54 6.90 9.05 8.89
C LEU A 54 7.53 8.46 10.17
N TYR A 55 6.89 7.46 10.77
CA TYR A 55 7.43 6.74 11.92
C TYR A 55 8.79 6.10 11.59
N GLY A 56 8.89 5.39 10.46
CA GLY A 56 10.14 4.77 10.01
C GLY A 56 11.26 5.78 9.78
N TRP A 57 10.94 6.98 9.29
CA TRP A 57 11.91 8.09 9.22
C TRP A 57 12.41 8.47 10.62
N LEU A 58 11.49 8.70 11.56
CA LEU A 58 11.84 9.11 12.93
C LEU A 58 12.70 8.06 13.65
N GLU A 59 12.41 6.79 13.44
CA GLU A 59 13.14 5.65 14.02
C GLU A 59 14.42 5.27 13.26
N GLN A 60 14.77 5.99 12.19
CA GLN A 60 15.90 5.63 11.33
C GLN A 60 15.83 4.17 10.85
N ALA A 61 14.64 3.72 10.44
CA ALA A 61 14.33 2.36 9.95
C ALA A 61 14.02 2.39 8.43
N PRO A 62 15.04 2.27 7.56
CA PRO A 62 14.90 2.48 6.11
C PRO A 62 13.99 1.45 5.44
N SER A 63 13.95 0.21 5.93
CA SER A 63 13.02 -0.82 5.44
C SER A 63 11.56 -0.41 5.64
N ILE A 64 11.19 0.10 6.82
CA ILE A 64 9.84 0.58 7.11
C ILE A 64 9.49 1.77 6.21
N MET A 65 10.40 2.74 6.10
CA MET A 65 10.20 3.93 5.27
C MET A 65 9.99 3.55 3.79
N PHE A 66 10.86 2.68 3.26
CA PHE A 66 10.83 2.24 1.88
C PHE A 66 9.51 1.56 1.53
N TRP A 67 9.11 0.54 2.29
CA TRP A 67 7.91 -0.25 1.98
C TRP A 67 6.62 0.55 2.15
N ASN A 68 6.55 1.43 3.14
CA ASN A 68 5.39 2.30 3.27
C ASN A 68 5.31 3.33 2.15
N GLY A 69 6.44 3.81 1.62
CA GLY A 69 6.47 4.63 0.40
C GLY A 69 5.89 3.88 -0.80
N VAL A 70 6.27 2.62 -1.01
CA VAL A 70 5.70 1.78 -2.09
C VAL A 70 4.20 1.54 -1.87
N ALA A 71 3.78 1.27 -0.63
CA ALA A 71 2.38 1.08 -0.28
C ALA A 71 1.53 2.32 -0.57
N VAL A 72 2.02 3.52 -0.27
CA VAL A 72 1.34 4.80 -0.59
C VAL A 72 1.07 4.91 -2.09
N VAL A 73 2.05 4.62 -2.95
CA VAL A 73 1.88 4.67 -4.41
C VAL A 73 0.81 3.67 -4.86
N MET A 74 0.89 2.43 -4.36
CA MET A 74 -0.05 1.36 -4.73
C MET A 74 -1.48 1.66 -4.26
N PHE A 75 -1.68 2.08 -3.00
CA PHE A 75 -3.00 2.39 -2.47
C PHE A 75 -3.61 3.62 -3.16
N THR A 76 -2.81 4.63 -3.48
CA THR A 76 -3.26 5.77 -4.28
C THR A 76 -3.75 5.32 -5.67
N ALA A 77 -3.01 4.42 -6.33
CA ALA A 77 -3.43 3.87 -7.61
C ALA A 77 -4.74 3.06 -7.51
N ILE A 78 -4.91 2.26 -6.45
CA ILE A 78 -6.16 1.50 -6.21
C ILE A 78 -7.33 2.44 -5.99
N ILE A 79 -7.16 3.48 -5.17
CA ILE A 79 -8.20 4.49 -4.91
C ILE A 79 -8.57 5.19 -6.22
N TRP A 80 -7.58 5.61 -7.01
CA TRP A 80 -7.81 6.25 -8.30
C TRP A 80 -8.60 5.34 -9.26
N LEU A 81 -8.23 4.06 -9.36
CA LEU A 81 -8.93 3.06 -10.17
C LEU A 81 -10.36 2.85 -9.68
N LYS A 82 -10.57 2.74 -8.37
CA LYS A 82 -11.89 2.60 -7.76
C LYS A 82 -12.79 3.78 -8.12
N LEU A 83 -12.28 5.01 -8.02
CA LEU A 83 -13.05 6.21 -8.34
C LEU A 83 -13.39 6.33 -9.84
N HIS A 84 -12.52 5.84 -10.74
CA HIS A 84 -12.77 5.87 -12.18
C HIS A 84 -13.64 4.72 -12.71
N HIS A 85 -13.65 3.57 -12.04
CA HIS A 85 -14.37 2.36 -12.47
C HIS A 85 -15.58 2.02 -11.58
N SER A 86 -15.99 2.92 -10.69
CA SER A 86 -17.28 2.80 -10.00
C SER A 86 -18.30 3.59 -10.79
N GLU A 87 -19.31 2.92 -11.34
CA GLU A 87 -20.54 3.62 -11.77
C GLU A 87 -21.16 4.32 -10.55
N PRO A 88 -21.81 5.50 -10.72
CA PRO A 88 -22.47 6.19 -9.61
C PRO A 88 -23.45 5.23 -8.94
N GLU A 89 -23.30 5.09 -7.62
CA GLU A 89 -24.16 4.25 -6.80
C GLU A 89 -25.59 4.80 -6.90
N SER A 90 -26.43 4.09 -7.69
CA SER A 90 -27.82 4.45 -7.98
C SER A 90 -28.74 4.18 -6.80
#